data_AF-A0AAV9B2E5-F1
#
_entry.id   AF-A0AAV9B2E5-F1
#
_cell.length_a   1.000
_cell.length_b   1.000
_cell.length_c   1.000
_cell.angle_alpha   90.00
_cell.angle_beta   90.00
_cell.angle_gamma   90.00
#
_symmetry.space_group_name_H-M   'P 1'
#
loop_
_entity.id
_entity.type
_entity.pdbx_description
1 polymer ?
#
loop_
_entity_poly.entity_id
_entity_poly.type
_entity_poly.pdbx_seq_one_letter_code
_entity_poly.pdbx_strand_id
1 'polypeptide(L)' 'MDAKATIERENPNVVAHPIPCRRARILDCCCNRVWLDYSEESDTVCAVPKVG' A
#
# COMPACT_ATOMS: atom_id res chain seq x y z
N MET A 1 -11.26 2.82 -0.21
CA MET A 1 -10.19 2.16 0.55
C MET A 1 -9.72 3.09 1.66
N ASP A 2 -10.15 2.83 2.89
CA ASP A 2 -9.86 3.68 4.06
C ASP A 2 -8.39 3.67 4.46
N ALA A 3 -7.69 2.55 4.23
CA ALA A 3 -6.27 2.42 4.50
C ALA A 3 -5.41 3.38 3.67
N LYS A 4 -5.72 3.55 2.37
CA LYS A 4 -5.01 4.49 1.50
C LYS A 4 -5.12 5.92 2.03
N ALA A 5 -6.34 6.37 2.30
CA ALA A 5 -6.60 7.71 2.81
C ALA A 5 -5.91 7.94 4.17
N THR A 6 -5.87 6.92 5.03
CA THR A 6 -5.15 6.99 6.32
C THR A 6 -3.65 7.15 6.14
N ILE A 7 -3.02 6.36 5.27
CA ILE A 7 -1.58 6.43 5.00
C ILE A 7 -1.18 7.81 4.46
N GLU A 8 -1.89 8.31 3.45
CA GLU A 8 -1.57 9.59 2.81
C GLU A 8 -1.88 10.79 3.73
N ARG A 9 -2.86 10.66 4.63
CA ARG A 9 -3.17 11.68 5.64
C ARG A 9 -2.12 11.72 6.75
N GLU A 10 -1.66 10.57 7.23
CA GLU A 10 -0.71 10.48 8.35
C GLU A 10 0.75 10.66 7.92
N ASN A 11 1.06 10.35 6.66
CA ASN A 11 2.36 10.63 6.05
C ASN A 11 2.16 11.29 4.67
N PRO A 12 2.02 12.62 4.61
CA PRO A 12 1.75 13.36 3.38
C PRO A 12 2.86 13.28 2.31
N ASN A 13 4.06 12.84 2.69
CA ASN A 13 5.19 12.69 1.78
C ASN A 13 5.21 11.33 1.05
N VAL A 14 4.23 10.47 1.35
CA VAL A 14 4.13 9.11 0.81
C VAL A 14 2.86 8.98 -0.03
N VAL A 15 2.98 8.23 -1.13
CA VAL A 15 1.85 7.83 -1.97
C VAL A 15 1.60 6.34 -1.78
N ALA A 16 0.35 5.97 -1.48
CA ALA A 16 -0.04 4.57 -1.33
C ALA A 16 -0.55 4.00 -2.66
N HIS A 17 0.03 2.88 -3.08
CA HIS A 17 -0.30 2.16 -4.31
C HIS A 17 -1.00 0.84 -3.97
N PRO A 18 -2.33 0.75 -4.16
CA PRO A 18 -3.05 -0.49 -3.98
C PRO A 18 -2.58 -1.55 -4.97
N ILE A 19 -2.34 -2.75 -4.49
CA ILE A 19 -1.97 -3.91 -5.32
C ILE A 19 -2.65 -5.17 -4.76
N PRO A 20 -3.19 -6.06 -5.62
CA PRO A 20 -3.74 -7.31 -5.14
C PRO A 20 -2.69 -8.16 -4.43
N CYS A 21 -3.09 -8.80 -3.33
CA CYS A 21 -2.21 -9.64 -2.54
C CYS A 21 -1.57 -10.74 -3.40
N ARG A 22 -0.26 -10.94 -3.20
CA ARG A 22 0.58 -11.93 -3.92
C ARG A 22 0.83 -11.62 -5.41
N ARG A 23 0.51 -10.40 -5.89
CA ARG A 23 0.98 -9.94 -7.21
C ARG A 23 2.45 -9.53 -7.16
N ALA A 24 3.15 -9.79 -8.27
CA ALA A 24 4.51 -9.31 -8.45
C ALA A 24 4.53 -7.76 -8.47
N ARG A 25 5.56 -7.19 -7.84
CA ARG A 25 5.83 -5.75 -7.82
C ARG A 25 7.33 -5.52 -8.01
N ILE A 26 7.68 -4.28 -8.30
CA ILE A 26 9.08 -3.86 -8.38
C ILE A 26 9.68 -3.89 -6.95
N LEU A 27 10.93 -4.34 -6.83
CA LEU A 27 11.66 -4.47 -5.56
C LEU A 27 12.67 -3.33 -5.35
N ASP A 28 12.47 -2.20 -6.02
CA ASP A 28 13.22 -0.97 -5.77
C ASP A 28 12.85 -0.38 -4.40
N CYS A 29 13.75 0.44 -3.85
CA CYS A 29 13.51 1.13 -2.59
C CYS A 29 13.08 2.57 -2.89
N CYS A 30 11.83 2.90 -2.59
CA CYS A 30 11.27 4.25 -2.76
C CYS A 30 10.72 4.78 -1.43
N CYS A 31 11.39 5.78 -0.85
CA CYS A 31 11.03 6.35 0.46
C CYS A 31 9.68 7.11 0.47
N ASN A 32 9.12 7.41 -0.70
CA ASN A 32 7.85 8.11 -0.87
C ASN A 32 6.72 7.18 -1.34
N ARG A 33 6.92 5.86 -1.28
CA ARG A 33 5.97 4.86 -1.76
C ARG A 33 5.58 3.90 -0.66
N VAL A 34 4.31 3.51 -0.64
CA VAL A 34 3.83 2.36 0.14
C VAL A 34 3.05 1.45 -0.78
N TRP A 35 3.45 0.18 -0.83
CA TRP A 35 2.61 -0.86 -1.44
C TRP A 35 1.51 -1.25 -0.46
N LEU A 36 0.25 -1.07 -0.88
CA LEU A 36 -0.93 -1.42 -0.10
C LEU A 36 -1.50 -2.73 -0.64
N ASP A 37 -1.08 -3.85 -0.07
CA ASP A 37 -1.52 -5.18 -0.45
C ASP A 37 -2.97 -5.42 0.01
N TYR A 38 -3.92 -5.58 -0.92
CA TYR A 38 -5.34 -5.81 -0.64
C TYR A 38 -5.90 -7.10 -1.24
N SER A 39 -6.91 -7.69 -0.60
CA SER A 39 -7.64 -8.85 -1.08
C SER A 39 -8.75 -8.38 -2.04
N GLU A 40 -8.71 -8.84 -3.29
CA GLU A 40 -9.76 -8.52 -4.27
C GLU A 40 -11.13 -9.09 -3.88
N GLU A 41 -11.17 -10.17 -3.08
CA GLU A 41 -12.42 -10.82 -2.66
C GLU A 41 -13.14 -10.07 -1.54
N SER A 42 -12.37 -9.46 -0.62
CA SER A 42 -12.92 -8.88 0.62
C SER A 42 -12.70 -7.37 0.76
N ASP A 43 -11.95 -6.75 -0.16
CA ASP A 43 -11.49 -5.34 -0.08
C ASP A 43 -10.77 -5.02 1.25
N THR A 44 -10.08 -6.02 1.83
CA THR A 44 -9.34 -5.88 3.08
C THR A 44 -7.83 -5.90 2.85
N VAL A 45 -7.08 -5.23 3.72
CA VAL A 45 -5.60 -5.21 3.70
C VAL A 45 -5.07 -6.56 4.17
N CYS A 46 -4.27 -7.25 3.35
CA CYS A 46 -3.75 -8.57 3.75
C CYS A 46 -2.38 -8.52 4.45
N ALA A 47 -1.67 -7.39 4.41
CA ALA A 47 -0.34 -7.24 4.98
C ALA A 47 -0.12 -5.85 5.57
N VAL A 48 0.71 -5.76 6.61
CA VAL A 48 1.09 -4.47 7.22
C VAL A 48 1.81 -3.60 6.17
N PRO A 49 1.26 -2.43 5.80
CA PRO A 49 1.89 -1.54 4.84
C PRO A 49 3.22 -0.99 5.36
N LYS A 50 4.21 -0.87 4.49
CA LYS A 50 5.54 -0.34 4.80
C LYS A 50 6.00 0.60 3.70
N VAL A 51 6.78 1.60 4.08
CA VAL A 51 7.46 2.48 3.11
C VAL A 51 8.50 1.66 2.35
N GLY A 52 8.49 1.75 1.03
CA GLY A 52 9.33 0.97 0.12
C GLY A 52 8.82 0.92 -1.32
#